data_AF-A0A1R4G4Z2-F1
#
_entry.id   AF-A0A1R4G4Z2-F1
#
_cell.length_a   1.000
_cell.length_b   1.000
_cell.length_c   1.000
_cell.angle_alpha   90.00
_cell.angle_beta   90.00
_cell.angle_gamma   90.00
#
_symmetry.space_group_name_H-M   'P 1'
#
loop_
_entity.id
_entity.type
_entity.pdbx_description
1 polymer ?
#
loop_
_entity_poly.entity_id
_entity_poly.type
_entity_poly.pdbx_seq_one_letter_code
_entity_poly.pdbx_strand_id
1 'polypeptide(L)'
;MKSGRWSKPKRRPKVTVTGVLGEMLLTVGALLLLFIGWKYFYFDGLTGNEQNEAGHELSQQFAEQYDESEAPELDEDGIPIRPAPTEEGVPFAVIYVPAWEGDFSRTIATGTSFWGVLDQYVGYYPETDPVGSVGNFVIAGHRWGYGSAFKEVPDLSVGDNIYIETVDGWYVYTYRSGEYVAPTEVSILSDVPRFPEETGQDRIMILQTCNPIYTSSLERQVAYTVLVDFVPRSEGPPEEIAHIFEARSENNGNDTGGDL
;
A
#
# COMPACT_ATOMS: atom_id res chain seq x y z
N MET A 1 71.26 -39.39 31.75
CA MET A 1 70.03 -39.36 32.58
C MET A 1 69.15 -38.23 32.10
N LYS A 2 67.93 -38.52 31.60
CA LYS A 2 67.00 -37.52 31.05
C LYS A 2 66.26 -36.80 32.19
N SER A 3 66.42 -35.48 32.31
CA SER A 3 65.68 -34.66 33.27
C SER A 3 64.25 -34.41 32.77
N GLY A 4 63.27 -35.05 33.40
CA GLY A 4 61.85 -34.86 33.11
C GLY A 4 61.37 -33.49 33.61
N ARG A 5 60.82 -32.69 32.69
CA ARG A 5 60.20 -31.38 32.93
C ARG A 5 58.80 -31.59 33.50
N TRP A 6 58.57 -31.30 34.78
CA TRP A 6 57.21 -31.30 35.35
C TRP A 6 56.51 -29.98 35.03
N SER A 7 55.56 -30.03 34.09
CA SER A 7 54.60 -28.94 33.88
C SER A 7 53.53 -28.96 34.99
N LYS A 8 53.38 -27.86 35.73
CA LYS A 8 52.33 -27.71 36.74
C LYS A 8 50.95 -27.85 36.08
N PRO A 9 50.00 -28.59 36.67
CA PRO A 9 48.65 -28.71 36.12
C PRO A 9 47.94 -27.35 36.17
N LYS A 10 47.48 -26.85 35.01
CA LYS A 10 46.62 -25.67 34.93
C LYS A 10 45.32 -25.98 35.69
N ARG A 11 45.05 -25.23 36.77
CA ARG A 11 43.79 -25.34 37.51
C ARG A 11 42.63 -25.02 36.57
N ARG A 12 41.66 -25.94 36.46
CA ARG A 12 40.43 -25.72 35.72
C ARG A 12 39.63 -24.61 36.43
N PRO A 13 39.10 -23.60 35.72
CA PRO A 13 38.27 -22.57 36.34
C PRO A 13 37.04 -23.24 36.96
N LYS A 14 36.72 -22.89 38.21
CA LYS A 14 35.53 -23.39 38.89
C LYS A 14 34.33 -22.58 38.40
N VAL A 15 33.26 -23.28 38.01
CA VAL A 15 31.98 -22.66 37.65
C VAL A 15 31.51 -21.85 38.85
N THR A 16 31.36 -20.54 38.66
CA THR A 16 30.94 -19.60 39.71
C THR A 16 29.49 -19.21 39.44
N VAL A 17 28.68 -19.00 40.47
CA VAL A 17 27.26 -18.60 40.32
C VAL A 17 27.11 -17.36 39.43
N THR A 18 28.02 -16.40 39.56
CA THR A 18 28.10 -15.21 38.70
C THR A 18 28.39 -15.53 37.23
N GLY A 19 29.19 -16.57 36.96
CA GLY A 19 29.47 -17.05 35.61
C GLY A 19 28.25 -17.68 34.95
N VAL A 20 27.52 -18.54 35.69
CA VAL A 20 26.27 -19.16 35.20
C VAL A 20 25.20 -18.09 34.93
N LEU A 21 25.06 -17.12 35.85
CA LEU A 21 24.11 -16.01 35.68
C LEU A 21 24.45 -15.14 34.47
N GLY A 22 25.75 -14.85 34.26
CA GLY A 22 26.23 -14.12 33.09
C GLY A 22 25.97 -14.87 31.78
N GLU A 23 26.22 -16.18 31.74
CA GLU A 23 25.97 -17.02 30.57
C GLU A 23 24.48 -17.11 30.24
N MET A 24 23.62 -17.23 31.26
CA MET A 24 22.17 -17.14 31.09
C MET A 24 21.73 -15.80 30.49
N LEU A 25 22.25 -14.68 31.02
CA LEU A 25 21.93 -13.35 30.50
C LEU A 25 22.41 -13.18 29.04
N LEU A 26 23.59 -13.67 28.69
CA LEU A 26 24.08 -13.66 27.31
C LEU A 26 23.21 -14.52 26.39
N THR A 27 22.76 -15.69 26.86
CA THR A 27 21.90 -16.59 26.09
C THR A 27 20.53 -15.96 25.85
N VAL A 28 19.92 -15.39 26.90
CA VAL A 28 18.65 -14.67 26.78
C VAL A 28 18.79 -13.45 25.87
N GLY A 29 19.86 -12.67 25.99
CA GLY A 29 20.12 -11.53 25.10
C GLY A 29 20.27 -11.95 23.64
N ALA A 30 21.01 -13.04 23.37
CA ALA A 30 21.15 -13.58 22.03
C ALA A 30 19.80 -14.08 21.47
N LEU A 31 19.00 -14.77 22.28
CA LEU A 31 17.65 -15.21 21.89
C LEU A 31 16.72 -14.03 21.59
N LEU A 32 16.78 -12.95 22.36
CA LEU A 32 16.00 -11.74 22.11
C LEU A 32 16.42 -11.05 20.82
N LEU A 33 17.72 -10.94 20.53
CA LEU A 33 18.20 -10.38 19.27
C LEU A 33 17.80 -11.24 18.06
N LEU A 34 17.92 -12.57 18.18
CA LEU A 34 17.44 -13.51 17.17
C LEU A 34 15.92 -13.42 16.98
N PHE A 35 15.16 -13.28 18.07
CA PHE A 35 13.72 -13.12 18.01
C PHE A 35 13.31 -11.80 17.34
N ILE A 36 14.01 -10.70 17.62
CA ILE A 36 13.80 -9.41 16.94
C ILE A 36 14.11 -9.56 15.46
N GLY A 37 15.29 -10.10 15.10
CA GLY A 37 15.68 -10.30 13.70
C GLY A 37 14.71 -11.21 12.96
N TRP A 38 14.30 -12.33 13.56
CA TRP A 38 13.31 -13.24 13.01
C TRP A 38 11.94 -12.57 12.88
N LYS A 39 11.47 -11.83 13.89
CA LYS A 39 10.19 -11.11 13.85
C LYS A 39 10.15 -10.15 12.67
N TYR A 40 11.16 -9.30 12.50
CA TYR A 40 11.16 -8.36 11.37
C TYR A 40 11.32 -9.08 10.02
N PHE A 41 12.24 -10.04 9.91
CA PHE A 41 12.46 -10.75 8.66
C PHE A 41 11.29 -11.65 8.21
N TYR A 42 10.60 -12.30 9.15
CA TYR A 42 9.54 -13.26 8.85
C TYR A 42 8.14 -12.64 8.81
N PHE A 43 7.84 -11.67 9.69
CA PHE A 43 6.51 -11.09 9.79
C PHE A 43 6.24 -10.10 8.65
N ASP A 44 7.25 -9.34 8.21
CA ASP A 44 7.12 -8.38 7.10
C ASP A 44 6.85 -9.11 5.77
N GLY A 45 7.48 -10.27 5.54
CA GLY A 45 7.25 -11.10 4.35
C GLY A 45 5.94 -11.91 4.36
N LEU A 46 5.29 -12.09 5.52
CA LEU A 46 4.05 -12.86 5.62
C LEU A 46 2.80 -11.97 5.45
N THR A 47 2.82 -10.72 5.93
CA THR A 47 1.67 -9.80 5.82
C THR A 47 1.40 -9.40 4.37
N GLY A 48 2.43 -9.28 3.53
CA GLY A 48 2.23 -9.14 2.07
C GLY A 48 1.47 -10.35 1.50
N ASN A 49 1.89 -11.57 1.85
CA ASN A 49 1.32 -12.81 1.31
C ASN A 49 -0.17 -13.07 1.61
N GLU A 50 -0.76 -12.50 2.67
CA GLU A 50 -2.21 -12.60 2.92
C GLU A 50 -3.02 -11.55 2.14
N GLN A 51 -2.45 -10.37 1.88
CA GLN A 51 -3.07 -9.31 1.06
C GLN A 51 -3.08 -9.68 -0.44
N ASN A 52 -2.11 -10.52 -0.83
CA ASN A 52 -1.86 -11.03 -2.17
C ASN A 52 -2.99 -11.89 -2.76
N GLU A 53 -3.65 -12.75 -1.98
CA GLU A 53 -4.69 -13.65 -2.51
C GLU A 53 -5.98 -12.88 -2.89
N ALA A 54 -6.33 -11.85 -2.11
CA ALA A 54 -7.53 -11.03 -2.31
C ALA A 54 -7.50 -10.20 -3.61
N GLY A 55 -6.32 -9.83 -4.08
CA GLY A 55 -6.15 -9.01 -5.30
C GLY A 55 -6.49 -9.73 -6.60
N HIS A 56 -6.11 -11.01 -6.70
CA HIS A 56 -6.41 -11.85 -7.87
C HIS A 56 -7.90 -12.09 -8.03
N GLU A 57 -8.51 -12.54 -6.93
CA GLU A 57 -9.91 -12.92 -6.91
C GLU A 57 -10.75 -11.73 -7.32
N LEU A 58 -10.35 -10.51 -6.93
CA LEU A 58 -11.03 -9.29 -7.31
C LEU A 58 -10.90 -8.97 -8.81
N SER A 59 -9.69 -8.96 -9.40
CA SER A 59 -9.53 -8.69 -10.84
C SER A 59 -10.18 -9.78 -11.72
N GLN A 60 -10.16 -11.04 -11.29
CA GLN A 60 -10.91 -12.11 -11.97
C GLN A 60 -12.42 -11.93 -11.84
N GLN A 61 -12.91 -11.62 -10.64
CA GLN A 61 -14.31 -11.29 -10.42
C GLN A 61 -14.75 -10.13 -11.31
N PHE A 62 -13.91 -9.11 -11.51
CA PHE A 62 -14.22 -8.04 -12.45
C PHE A 62 -14.35 -8.52 -13.90
N ALA A 63 -13.47 -9.40 -14.35
CA ALA A 63 -13.57 -9.96 -15.70
C ALA A 63 -14.82 -10.83 -15.88
N GLU A 64 -15.20 -11.62 -14.87
CA GLU A 64 -16.40 -12.46 -14.90
C GLU A 64 -17.69 -11.64 -14.77
N GLN A 65 -17.69 -10.63 -13.88
CA GLN A 65 -18.84 -9.80 -13.60
C GLN A 65 -19.07 -8.73 -14.65
N TYR A 66 -18.10 -8.39 -15.50
CA TYR A 66 -18.27 -7.30 -16.48
C TYR A 66 -19.54 -7.45 -17.31
N ASP A 67 -19.80 -8.64 -17.85
CA ASP A 67 -20.98 -8.95 -18.67
C ASP A 67 -22.30 -9.02 -17.85
N GLU A 68 -22.21 -9.23 -16.54
CA GLU A 68 -23.35 -9.38 -15.62
C GLU A 68 -23.61 -8.14 -14.76
N SER A 69 -22.66 -7.20 -14.72
CA SER A 69 -22.68 -6.03 -13.85
C SER A 69 -23.69 -5.00 -14.35
N GLU A 70 -24.25 -4.24 -13.41
CA GLU A 70 -25.07 -3.10 -13.77
C GLU A 70 -24.18 -2.08 -14.50
N ALA A 71 -24.66 -1.65 -15.67
CA ALA A 71 -23.99 -0.64 -16.48
C ALA A 71 -23.71 0.58 -15.61
N PRO A 72 -22.47 1.11 -15.63
CA PRO A 72 -22.14 2.27 -14.81
C PRO A 72 -22.98 3.47 -15.26
N GLU A 73 -23.23 4.37 -14.32
CA GLU A 73 -23.69 5.70 -14.68
C GLU A 73 -22.56 6.37 -15.49
N LEU A 74 -22.90 6.94 -16.64
CA LEU A 74 -21.95 7.70 -17.45
C LEU A 74 -22.21 9.19 -17.22
N ASP A 75 -21.14 9.96 -17.10
CA ASP A 75 -21.25 11.41 -17.09
C ASP A 75 -21.41 12.00 -18.50
N GLU A 76 -21.42 13.34 -18.60
CA GLU A 76 -21.58 14.06 -19.87
C GLU A 76 -20.44 13.80 -20.88
N ASP A 77 -19.26 13.41 -20.39
CA ASP A 77 -18.08 13.09 -21.20
C ASP A 77 -18.01 11.59 -21.55
N GLY A 78 -18.99 10.79 -21.09
CA GLY A 78 -19.04 9.35 -21.29
C GLY A 78 -18.10 8.56 -20.39
N ILE A 79 -17.57 9.19 -19.33
CA ILE A 79 -16.73 8.53 -18.33
C ILE A 79 -17.65 7.79 -17.34
N PRO A 80 -17.40 6.50 -17.06
CA PRO A 80 -18.10 5.78 -16.01
C PRO A 80 -17.89 6.40 -14.62
N ILE A 81 -18.96 6.48 -13.85
CA ILE A 81 -18.92 6.79 -12.42
C ILE A 81 -19.24 5.49 -11.68
N ARG A 82 -18.29 5.03 -10.85
CA ARG A 82 -18.43 3.76 -10.13
C ARG A 82 -18.47 3.98 -8.62
N PRO A 83 -19.66 3.90 -7.99
CA PRO A 83 -19.79 3.94 -6.54
C PRO A 83 -19.01 2.80 -5.86
N ALA A 84 -18.31 3.12 -4.77
CA ALA A 84 -17.72 2.10 -3.91
C ALA A 84 -18.80 1.36 -3.11
N PRO A 85 -18.56 0.10 -2.70
CA PRO A 85 -19.41 -0.61 -1.74
C PRO A 85 -19.58 0.20 -0.45
N THR A 86 -20.76 0.11 0.17
CA THR A 86 -21.06 0.84 1.41
C THR A 86 -20.48 0.19 2.66
N GLU A 87 -20.16 -1.09 2.61
CA GLU A 87 -19.56 -1.83 3.72
C GLU A 87 -18.04 -1.61 3.75
N GLU A 88 -17.54 -1.27 4.94
CA GLU A 88 -16.11 -1.05 5.17
C GLU A 88 -15.32 -2.36 5.07
N GLY A 89 -14.10 -2.27 4.52
CA GLY A 89 -13.22 -3.43 4.29
C GLY A 89 -13.57 -4.24 3.05
N VAL A 90 -14.59 -3.84 2.27
CA VAL A 90 -14.93 -4.52 1.01
C VAL A 90 -14.04 -3.98 -0.13
N PRO A 91 -13.23 -4.83 -0.78
CA PRO A 91 -12.44 -4.45 -1.95
C PRO A 91 -13.31 -4.12 -3.16
N PHE A 92 -12.92 -3.11 -3.95
CA PHE A 92 -13.69 -2.70 -5.13
C PHE A 92 -12.86 -2.12 -6.28
N ALA A 93 -11.56 -1.91 -6.10
CA ALA A 93 -10.68 -1.44 -7.16
C ALA A 93 -9.23 -1.92 -6.93
N VAL A 94 -8.37 -1.76 -7.94
CA VAL A 94 -6.92 -2.00 -7.84
C VAL A 94 -6.20 -0.76 -8.36
N ILE A 95 -5.21 -0.26 -7.62
CA ILE A 95 -4.32 0.81 -8.07
C ILE A 95 -3.04 0.22 -8.67
N TYR A 96 -2.60 0.81 -9.78
CA TYR A 96 -1.30 0.56 -10.41
C TYR A 96 -0.53 1.87 -10.57
N VAL A 97 0.78 1.84 -10.34
CA VAL A 97 1.65 3.02 -10.48
C VAL A 97 2.96 2.61 -11.17
N PRO A 98 3.06 2.72 -12.51
CA PRO A 98 4.26 2.34 -13.25
C PRO A 98 5.56 3.05 -12.82
N ALA A 99 5.43 4.26 -12.29
CA ALA A 99 6.57 5.05 -11.81
C ALA A 99 7.21 4.50 -10.52
N TRP A 100 6.51 3.60 -9.80
CA TRP A 100 6.98 3.01 -8.55
C TRP A 100 7.78 1.73 -8.79
N GLU A 101 8.63 1.39 -7.82
CA GLU A 101 9.50 0.23 -7.93
C GLU A 101 8.69 -1.09 -7.88
N GLY A 102 9.21 -2.12 -8.56
CA GLY A 102 8.70 -3.49 -8.43
C GLY A 102 7.38 -3.77 -9.14
N ASP A 103 7.03 -3.06 -10.21
CA ASP A 103 5.75 -3.26 -10.93
C ASP A 103 4.55 -3.08 -9.99
N PHE A 104 4.49 -1.95 -9.28
CA PHE A 104 3.54 -1.71 -8.19
C PHE A 104 2.08 -1.92 -8.59
N SER A 105 1.38 -2.71 -7.78
CA SER A 105 -0.08 -2.73 -7.69
C SER A 105 -0.50 -2.86 -6.23
N ARG A 106 -1.74 -2.45 -5.89
CA ARG A 106 -2.40 -2.65 -4.59
C ARG A 106 -3.92 -2.65 -4.70
N THR A 107 -4.59 -3.48 -3.90
CA THR A 107 -6.06 -3.50 -3.81
C THR A 107 -6.57 -2.31 -3.00
N ILE A 108 -7.68 -1.71 -3.43
CA ILE A 108 -8.41 -0.65 -2.74
C ILE A 108 -9.71 -1.20 -2.15
N ALA A 109 -9.96 -0.90 -0.89
CA ALA A 109 -11.20 -1.24 -0.18
C ALA A 109 -11.87 0.01 0.42
N THR A 110 -13.18 -0.08 0.63
CA THR A 110 -13.96 1.00 1.27
C THR A 110 -13.51 1.21 2.72
N GLY A 111 -13.31 2.46 3.11
CA GLY A 111 -13.00 2.86 4.49
C GLY A 111 -11.53 3.16 4.72
N THR A 112 -11.22 3.67 5.91
CA THR A 112 -9.85 4.04 6.30
C THR A 112 -9.51 3.63 7.73
N SER A 113 -10.28 2.70 8.31
CA SER A 113 -9.94 2.11 9.61
C SER A 113 -8.60 1.40 9.53
N PHE A 114 -7.84 1.51 10.62
CA PHE A 114 -6.56 0.80 10.72
C PHE A 114 -6.73 -0.71 10.64
N TRP A 115 -7.70 -1.26 11.38
CA TRP A 115 -7.97 -2.70 11.41
C TRP A 115 -9.04 -3.06 10.38
N GLY A 116 -8.73 -4.01 9.49
CA GLY A 116 -9.63 -4.51 8.47
C GLY A 116 -9.65 -3.69 7.18
N VAL A 117 -8.90 -2.57 7.12
CA VAL A 117 -8.71 -1.82 5.88
C VAL A 117 -7.24 -1.48 5.68
N LEU A 118 -6.69 -0.48 6.38
CA LEU A 118 -5.33 0.02 6.07
C LEU A 118 -4.22 -0.98 6.42
N ASP A 119 -4.45 -1.93 7.31
CA ASP A 119 -3.53 -3.04 7.57
C ASP A 119 -3.52 -4.12 6.48
N GLN A 120 -4.44 -4.04 5.51
CA GLN A 120 -4.64 -5.03 4.44
C GLN A 120 -4.65 -4.42 3.02
N TYR A 121 -5.11 -3.18 2.87
CA TYR A 121 -5.47 -2.56 1.60
C TYR A 121 -5.09 -1.08 1.58
N VAL A 122 -5.17 -0.48 0.40
CA VAL A 122 -5.36 0.97 0.27
C VAL A 122 -6.81 1.28 0.65
N GLY A 123 -7.01 2.29 1.50
CA GLY A 123 -8.33 2.66 1.99
C GLY A 123 -8.92 3.83 1.22
N TYR A 124 -10.16 3.72 0.75
CA TYR A 124 -10.94 4.80 0.17
C TYR A 124 -11.73 5.56 1.25
N TYR A 125 -11.77 6.89 1.19
CA TYR A 125 -12.61 7.72 2.07
C TYR A 125 -14.07 7.73 1.59
N PRO A 126 -15.01 7.04 2.28
CA PRO A 126 -16.39 6.92 1.80
C PRO A 126 -17.18 8.23 1.76
N GLU A 127 -16.69 9.26 2.45
CA GLU A 127 -17.24 10.61 2.44
C GLU A 127 -16.84 11.46 1.23
N THR A 128 -15.93 10.95 0.39
CA THR A 128 -15.44 11.63 -0.83
C THR A 128 -16.14 11.09 -2.08
N ASP A 129 -15.82 11.63 -3.25
CA ASP A 129 -16.50 11.27 -4.49
C ASP A 129 -16.05 9.90 -5.03
N PRO A 130 -16.95 9.16 -5.71
CA PRO A 130 -16.59 7.88 -6.31
C PRO A 130 -15.61 8.04 -7.48
N VAL A 131 -14.86 6.98 -7.78
CA VAL A 131 -13.92 6.96 -8.91
C VAL A 131 -14.63 7.33 -10.22
N GLY A 132 -13.97 8.16 -11.03
CA GLY A 132 -14.50 8.70 -12.28
C GLY A 132 -15.35 9.97 -12.13
N SER A 133 -15.78 10.34 -10.92
CA SER A 133 -16.66 11.51 -10.71
C SER A 133 -15.91 12.84 -10.77
N VAL A 134 -16.65 13.90 -11.11
CA VAL A 134 -16.22 15.28 -10.87
C VAL A 134 -16.21 15.54 -9.37
N GLY A 135 -15.15 16.18 -8.87
CA GLY A 135 -14.88 16.33 -7.44
C GLY A 135 -13.59 15.61 -7.06
N ASN A 136 -13.59 14.87 -5.94
CA ASN A 136 -12.39 14.24 -5.41
C ASN A 136 -12.54 12.77 -4.98
N PHE A 137 -11.84 11.86 -5.65
CA PHE A 137 -11.68 10.48 -5.20
C PHE A 137 -10.45 10.37 -4.29
N VAL A 138 -10.63 10.14 -2.98
CA VAL A 138 -9.51 10.15 -2.03
C VAL A 138 -9.19 8.77 -1.48
N ILE A 139 -7.91 8.41 -1.56
CA ILE A 139 -7.38 7.15 -1.05
C ILE A 139 -6.18 7.38 -0.11
N ALA A 140 -6.04 6.49 0.88
CA ALA A 140 -4.97 6.50 1.87
C ALA A 140 -4.23 5.16 1.93
N GLY A 141 -2.93 5.23 2.18
CA GLY A 141 -2.08 4.05 2.32
C GLY A 141 -0.94 4.29 3.28
N HIS A 142 -0.44 3.23 3.90
CA HIS A 142 0.72 3.32 4.78
C HIS A 142 1.98 3.69 4.01
N ARG A 143 2.76 4.63 4.55
CA ARG A 143 4.11 4.93 4.04
C ARG A 143 5.15 3.94 4.54
N TRP A 144 4.88 3.33 5.68
CA TRP A 144 5.77 2.41 6.38
C TRP A 144 4.97 1.36 7.16
N GLY A 145 5.43 0.12 7.08
CA GLY A 145 4.74 -1.05 7.64
C GLY A 145 3.56 -1.50 6.78
N TYR A 146 3.03 -2.69 7.04
CA TYR A 146 1.82 -3.22 6.37
C TYR A 146 1.93 -3.18 4.83
N GLY A 147 3.06 -3.63 4.29
CA GLY A 147 3.36 -3.54 2.85
C GLY A 147 3.78 -2.15 2.37
N SER A 148 3.63 -1.09 3.17
CA SER A 148 4.08 0.27 2.85
C SER A 148 3.57 0.78 1.48
N ALA A 149 2.31 0.49 1.16
CA ALA A 149 1.68 0.76 -0.14
C ALA A 149 2.01 2.14 -0.74
N PHE A 150 2.07 3.19 0.09
CA PHE A 150 2.27 4.57 -0.36
C PHE A 150 3.64 5.15 0.05
N LYS A 151 4.65 4.28 0.19
CA LYS A 151 6.04 4.68 0.48
C LYS A 151 6.57 5.74 -0.51
N GLU A 152 6.26 5.55 -1.79
CA GLU A 152 6.83 6.25 -2.96
C GLU A 152 5.94 7.39 -3.50
N VAL A 153 4.82 7.71 -2.82
CA VAL A 153 3.99 8.88 -3.20
C VAL A 153 4.79 10.20 -3.29
N PRO A 154 5.79 10.47 -2.42
CA PRO A 154 6.64 11.65 -2.55
C PRO A 154 7.57 11.67 -3.77
N ASP A 155 7.77 10.53 -4.41
CA ASP A 155 8.69 10.36 -5.54
C ASP A 155 7.99 10.57 -6.90
N LEU A 156 6.66 10.74 -6.90
CA LEU A 156 5.88 11.07 -8.09
C LEU A 156 6.33 12.39 -8.73
N SER A 157 6.41 12.37 -10.05
CA SER A 157 6.78 13.48 -10.91
C SER A 157 5.61 13.91 -11.80
N VAL A 158 5.58 15.20 -12.16
CA VAL A 158 4.51 15.75 -13.03
C VAL A 158 4.48 14.99 -14.34
N GLY A 159 3.32 14.39 -14.65
CA GLY A 159 3.14 13.56 -15.84
C GLY A 159 3.10 12.06 -15.56
N ASP A 160 3.46 11.61 -14.35
CA ASP A 160 3.35 10.19 -14.00
C ASP A 160 1.88 9.76 -13.97
N ASN A 161 1.60 8.61 -14.59
CA ASN A 161 0.27 8.03 -14.64
C ASN A 161 0.03 7.09 -13.46
N ILE A 162 -1.20 7.08 -12.99
CA ILE A 162 -1.73 6.21 -11.94
C ILE A 162 -3.04 5.66 -12.47
N TYR A 163 -3.21 4.35 -12.39
CA TYR A 163 -4.34 3.65 -12.96
C TYR A 163 -5.19 3.06 -11.84
N ILE A 164 -6.50 3.28 -11.92
CA ILE A 164 -7.48 2.61 -11.05
C ILE A 164 -8.27 1.63 -11.91
N GLU A 165 -8.08 0.35 -11.67
CA GLU A 165 -8.87 -0.73 -12.28
C GLU A 165 -10.16 -0.94 -11.47
N THR A 166 -11.29 -0.97 -12.18
CA THR A 166 -12.58 -1.45 -11.66
C THR A 166 -13.15 -2.49 -12.61
N VAL A 167 -14.37 -2.96 -12.33
CA VAL A 167 -15.16 -3.77 -13.27
C VAL A 167 -15.32 -3.07 -14.63
N ASP A 168 -15.38 -1.74 -14.69
CA ASP A 168 -15.62 -0.99 -15.93
C ASP A 168 -14.42 -0.96 -16.88
N GLY A 169 -13.22 -0.96 -16.32
CA GLY A 169 -12.00 -0.66 -17.04
C GLY A 169 -10.98 0.06 -16.16
N TRP A 170 -10.18 0.92 -16.77
CA TRP A 170 -9.08 1.63 -16.13
C TRP A 170 -9.25 3.13 -16.23
N TYR A 171 -9.36 3.77 -15.07
CA TYR A 171 -9.31 5.23 -14.94
C TYR A 171 -7.85 5.68 -14.92
N VAL A 172 -7.47 6.55 -15.85
CA VAL A 172 -6.09 7.04 -15.96
C VAL A 172 -6.01 8.42 -15.33
N TYR A 173 -5.33 8.50 -14.18
CA TYR A 173 -5.03 9.74 -13.49
C TYR A 173 -3.58 10.14 -13.74
N THR A 174 -3.31 11.43 -13.91
CA THR A 174 -1.94 11.96 -14.04
C THR A 174 -1.59 12.85 -12.87
N TYR A 175 -0.43 12.64 -12.27
CA TYR A 175 0.09 13.45 -11.17
C TYR A 175 0.34 14.91 -11.61
N ARG A 176 -0.08 15.86 -10.76
CA ARG A 176 0.05 17.30 -11.00
C ARG A 176 0.88 18.02 -9.96
N SER A 177 0.69 17.72 -8.67
CA SER A 177 1.40 18.40 -7.59
C SER A 177 1.22 17.64 -6.28
N GLY A 178 1.95 18.05 -5.25
CA GLY A 178 1.74 17.55 -3.90
C GLY A 178 2.13 18.57 -2.85
N GLU A 179 1.66 18.35 -1.62
CA GLU A 179 1.97 19.19 -0.48
C GLU A 179 2.12 18.36 0.81
N TYR A 180 2.66 19.01 1.84
CA TYR A 180 2.72 18.46 3.18
C TYR A 180 1.78 19.24 4.08
N VAL A 181 0.87 18.54 4.75
CA VAL A 181 -0.16 19.16 5.60
C VAL A 181 -0.16 18.60 7.01
N ALA A 182 -0.76 19.35 7.93
CA ALA A 182 -1.04 18.84 9.26
C ALA A 182 -2.06 17.69 9.19
N PRO A 183 -2.02 16.68 10.08
CA PRO A 183 -3.01 15.61 10.12
C PRO A 183 -4.45 16.07 10.34
N THR A 184 -4.64 17.32 10.80
CA THR A 184 -5.94 17.95 11.02
C THR A 184 -6.46 18.73 9.81
N GLU A 185 -5.71 18.77 8.71
CA GLU A 185 -6.09 19.50 7.51
C GLU A 185 -7.11 18.71 6.68
N VAL A 186 -8.34 18.66 7.16
CA VAL A 186 -9.44 17.91 6.53
C VAL A 186 -9.94 18.56 5.24
N SER A 187 -9.60 19.84 4.98
CA SER A 187 -10.04 20.55 3.77
C SER A 187 -9.44 19.98 2.48
N ILE A 188 -8.43 19.11 2.56
CA ILE A 188 -7.92 18.36 1.41
C ILE A 188 -8.95 17.31 0.91
N LEU A 189 -9.92 16.92 1.74
CA LEU A 189 -10.99 15.97 1.40
C LEU A 189 -12.21 16.64 0.75
N SER A 190 -12.18 17.95 0.47
CA SER A 190 -13.26 18.63 -0.25
C SER A 190 -13.15 18.49 -1.77
N ASP A 191 -14.27 18.61 -2.50
CA ASP A 191 -14.36 18.53 -3.97
C ASP A 191 -13.26 19.34 -4.65
N VAL A 192 -13.04 20.57 -4.17
CA VAL A 192 -11.85 21.38 -4.47
C VAL A 192 -10.94 21.39 -3.24
N PRO A 193 -9.79 20.69 -3.28
CA PRO A 193 -8.90 20.62 -2.12
C PRO A 193 -8.51 22.00 -1.62
N ARG A 194 -8.57 22.21 -0.30
CA ARG A 194 -8.33 23.50 0.40
C ARG A 194 -9.44 24.54 0.28
N PHE A 195 -10.47 24.30 -0.53
CA PHE A 195 -11.54 25.28 -0.80
C PHE A 195 -12.93 24.64 -0.66
N PRO A 196 -13.38 24.34 0.57
CA PRO A 196 -14.62 23.59 0.84
C PRO A 196 -15.92 24.27 0.40
N GLU A 197 -15.87 25.55 0.05
CA GLU A 197 -17.03 26.32 -0.41
C GLU A 197 -17.16 26.33 -1.95
N GLU A 198 -16.15 25.82 -2.66
CA GLU A 198 -16.11 25.79 -4.13
C GLU A 198 -16.58 24.44 -4.65
N THR A 199 -17.27 24.45 -5.80
CA THR A 199 -17.75 23.22 -6.46
C THR A 199 -16.68 22.69 -7.41
N GLY A 200 -16.41 21.39 -7.34
CA GLY A 200 -15.49 20.70 -8.24
C GLY A 200 -15.92 20.81 -9.70
N GLN A 201 -14.96 21.01 -10.59
CA GLN A 201 -15.14 20.95 -12.05
C GLN A 201 -14.24 19.90 -12.71
N ASP A 202 -13.14 19.56 -12.02
CA ASP A 202 -12.20 18.54 -12.46
C ASP A 202 -12.49 17.22 -11.73
N ARG A 203 -11.97 16.13 -12.29
CA ARG A 203 -12.03 14.78 -11.71
C ARG A 203 -10.71 14.51 -11.01
N ILE A 204 -10.61 14.88 -9.74
CA ILE A 204 -9.36 14.81 -8.98
C ILE A 204 -9.28 13.46 -8.27
N MET A 205 -8.09 12.85 -8.24
CA MET A 205 -7.80 11.81 -7.26
C MET A 205 -6.66 12.26 -6.35
N ILE A 206 -6.81 11.94 -5.06
CA ILE A 206 -5.86 12.31 -4.01
C ILE A 206 -5.28 11.05 -3.37
N LEU A 207 -3.96 10.99 -3.30
CA LEU A 207 -3.24 9.97 -2.53
C LEU A 207 -2.72 10.61 -1.26
N GLN A 208 -3.07 10.05 -0.10
CA GLN A 208 -2.63 10.55 1.19
C GLN A 208 -1.81 9.50 1.95
N THR A 209 -0.68 9.92 2.50
CA THR A 209 0.12 9.08 3.39
C THR A 209 0.77 9.84 4.56
N CYS A 210 1.42 9.12 5.47
CA CYS A 210 2.11 9.71 6.62
C CYS A 210 3.41 10.41 6.22
N ASN A 211 3.80 11.47 6.95
CA ASN A 211 5.12 12.06 6.85
C ASN A 211 5.63 12.48 8.25
N PRO A 212 6.94 12.37 8.54
CA PRO A 212 8.02 11.63 7.86
C PRO A 212 7.87 10.09 7.81
N ILE A 213 8.68 9.41 6.98
CA ILE A 213 8.56 7.96 6.68
C ILE A 213 8.57 7.01 7.90
N TYR A 214 9.20 7.39 9.02
CA TYR A 214 9.26 6.54 10.23
C TYR A 214 8.41 7.05 11.39
N THR A 215 7.57 8.06 11.16
CA THR A 215 6.73 8.69 12.19
C THR A 215 5.37 9.00 11.62
N SER A 216 4.33 8.38 12.16
CA SER A 216 2.96 8.46 11.61
C SER A 216 2.17 9.71 12.01
N SER A 217 2.71 10.60 12.85
CA SER A 217 1.90 11.61 13.55
C SER A 217 2.25 13.08 13.31
N LEU A 218 3.31 13.39 12.57
CA LEU A 218 3.71 14.80 12.41
C LEU A 218 2.93 15.49 11.30
N GLU A 219 2.96 14.90 10.10
CA GLU A 219 2.40 15.48 8.89
C GLU A 219 1.75 14.39 8.03
N ARG A 220 1.09 14.83 6.96
CA ARG A 220 0.68 14.01 5.83
C ARG A 220 1.37 14.51 4.59
N GLN A 221 1.77 13.58 3.72
CA GLN A 221 2.07 13.92 2.34
C GLN A 221 0.81 13.64 1.52
N VAL A 222 0.46 14.59 0.65
CA VAL A 222 -0.72 14.56 -0.20
C VAL A 222 -0.27 14.77 -1.63
N ALA A 223 -0.72 13.89 -2.53
CA ALA A 223 -0.52 14.01 -3.97
C ALA A 223 -1.85 14.26 -4.67
N TYR A 224 -1.86 15.26 -5.56
CA TYR A 224 -3.00 15.64 -6.39
C TYR A 224 -2.79 15.15 -7.80
N THR A 225 -3.81 14.47 -8.32
CA THR A 225 -3.84 13.90 -9.67
C THR A 225 -5.15 14.30 -10.34
N VAL A 226 -5.20 14.26 -11.66
CA VAL A 226 -6.43 14.54 -12.43
C VAL A 226 -6.69 13.41 -13.40
N LEU A 227 -7.95 13.02 -13.56
CA LEU A 227 -8.35 12.06 -14.59
C LEU A 227 -8.07 12.66 -15.96
N VAL A 228 -7.38 11.92 -16.81
CA VAL A 228 -7.04 12.33 -18.18
C VAL A 228 -7.64 11.41 -19.24
N ASP A 229 -7.97 10.18 -18.87
CA ASP A 229 -8.53 9.19 -19.79
C ASP A 229 -9.26 8.06 -19.05
N PHE A 230 -10.05 7.29 -19.79
CA PHE A 230 -10.65 6.05 -19.34
C PHE A 230 -10.55 4.99 -20.44
N VAL A 231 -9.99 3.83 -20.09
CA VAL A 231 -9.84 2.69 -21.00
C VAL A 231 -10.89 1.63 -20.64
N PRO A 232 -11.87 1.35 -21.51
CA PRO A 232 -12.90 0.34 -21.23
C PRO A 232 -12.30 -1.06 -21.06
N ARG A 233 -12.88 -1.87 -20.16
CA ARG A 233 -12.42 -3.24 -19.90
C ARG A 233 -12.35 -4.09 -21.18
N SER A 234 -13.27 -3.87 -22.11
CA SER A 234 -13.32 -4.57 -23.41
C SER A 234 -12.09 -4.34 -24.30
N GLU A 235 -11.33 -3.28 -24.08
CA GLU A 235 -10.11 -2.97 -24.84
C GLU A 235 -8.86 -3.66 -24.26
N GLY A 236 -8.96 -4.22 -23.05
CA GLY A 236 -7.84 -4.79 -22.30
C GLY A 236 -7.04 -3.74 -21.52
N PRO A 237 -6.06 -4.19 -20.71
CA PRO A 237 -5.29 -3.28 -19.86
C PRO A 237 -4.49 -2.27 -20.70
N PRO A 238 -4.36 -1.02 -20.25
CA PRO A 238 -3.47 -0.03 -20.86
C PRO A 238 -2.04 -0.56 -21.02
N GLU A 239 -1.39 -0.23 -22.14
CA GLU A 239 -0.05 -0.75 -22.50
C GLU A 239 1.00 -0.56 -21.41
N GLU A 240 0.98 0.59 -20.71
CA GLU A 240 1.94 0.94 -19.65
C GLU A 240 1.86 0.03 -18.42
N ILE A 241 0.69 -0.57 -18.15
CA ILE A 241 0.46 -1.50 -17.03
C ILE A 241 0.19 -2.93 -17.46
N ALA A 242 0.19 -3.23 -18.76
CA ALA A 242 -0.19 -4.55 -19.27
C ALA A 242 0.68 -5.66 -18.66
N HIS A 243 2.00 -5.44 -18.56
CA HIS A 243 2.92 -6.41 -17.94
C HIS A 243 2.68 -6.55 -16.43
N ILE A 244 2.32 -5.46 -15.73
CA ILE A 244 2.02 -5.48 -14.29
C ILE A 244 0.73 -6.27 -14.04
N PHE A 245 -0.29 -6.00 -14.85
CA PHE A 245 -1.59 -6.68 -14.82
C PHE A 245 -1.44 -8.18 -15.09
N GLU A 246 -0.66 -8.54 -16.12
CA GLU A 246 -0.34 -9.94 -16.44
C GLU A 246 0.45 -10.60 -15.30
N ALA A 247 1.50 -9.96 -14.78
CA ALA A 247 2.30 -10.51 -13.67
C ALA A 247 1.45 -10.72 -12.41
N ARG A 248 0.54 -9.79 -12.08
CA ARG A 248 -0.42 -9.94 -10.98
C ARG A 248 -1.37 -11.11 -11.24
N SER A 249 -1.85 -11.28 -12.46
CA SER A 249 -2.72 -12.39 -12.86
C SER A 249 -2.02 -13.75 -12.77
N GLU A 250 -0.75 -13.83 -13.20
CA GLU A 250 0.04 -15.07 -13.20
C GLU A 250 0.53 -15.48 -11.80
N ASN A 251 0.79 -14.51 -10.92
CA ASN A 251 1.26 -14.76 -9.56
C ASN A 251 0.11 -15.03 -8.56
N ASN A 252 -1.06 -15.49 -9.02
CA ASN A 252 -2.26 -15.65 -8.18
C ASN A 252 -2.60 -14.38 -7.37
N GLY A 253 -2.42 -13.18 -7.95
CA GLY A 253 -2.74 -11.89 -7.32
C GLY A 253 -1.67 -11.29 -6.45
N ASN A 254 -0.52 -11.97 -6.33
CA ASN A 254 0.55 -11.51 -5.46
C ASN A 254 0.86 -10.04 -5.71
N ASP A 255 0.77 -9.30 -4.63
CA ASP A 255 0.77 -7.86 -4.58
C ASP A 255 2.23 -7.40 -4.54
N THR A 256 2.68 -6.71 -5.57
CA THR A 256 4.11 -6.42 -5.81
C THR A 256 4.65 -5.18 -5.07
N GLY A 257 3.75 -4.26 -4.72
CA GLY A 257 4.04 -3.01 -4.00
C GLY A 257 4.36 -3.13 -2.51
N GLY A 258 5.39 -3.88 -2.13
CA GLY A 258 5.80 -3.93 -0.72
C GLY A 258 7.12 -4.61 -0.41
N ASP A 259 7.96 -4.86 -1.40
CA ASP A 259 9.24 -5.52 -1.20
C ASP A 259 10.22 -4.61 -0.43
N LEU A 260 10.57 -5.05 0.79
CA LEU A 260 11.84 -4.76 1.47
C LEU A 260 12.42 -6.05 2.04
#